data_AF-A0A161M4K8-F1
#
_entry.id   AF-A0A161M4K8-F1
#
_cell.length_a   1.000
_cell.length_b   1.000
_cell.length_c   1.000
_cell.angle_alpha   90.00
_cell.angle_beta   90.00
_cell.angle_gamma   90.00
#
_symmetry.space_group_name_H-M   'P 1'
#
loop_
_entity.id
_entity.type
_entity.pdbx_description
1 polymer ?
#
loop_
_entity_poly.entity_id
_entity_poly.type
_entity_poly.pdbx_seq_one_letter_code
_entity_poly.pdbx_strand_id
1 'polypeptide(L)'
;GLLYAAGLSVRPSPAKALIHYIMAAIGGSIWARMALGYRYWAGISLTANCERSLDYYRLVANAVANEVQMSGGTVIQRVRLLDEVDNPGYNSGILDNDLIEYYQLLAEKGDVQAQVGLGQLHYQGGRGVAQDHQKALHYFLQAADAGNPLAMAFLGRIYLEG
;
A
#
# COMPACT_ATOMS: atom_id res chain seq x y z
N GLY A 1 -12.03 -17.77 -17.02
CA GLY A 1 -12.60 -16.72 -16.16
C GLY A 1 -12.02 -15.36 -16.51
N LEU A 2 -10.73 -15.16 -16.21
CA LEU A 2 -10.05 -13.86 -16.31
C LEU A 2 -10.06 -13.25 -17.72
N LEU A 3 -9.82 -14.04 -18.77
CA LEU A 3 -9.84 -13.56 -20.16
C LEU A 3 -11.18 -12.92 -20.55
N TYR A 4 -12.30 -13.55 -20.17
CA TYR A 4 -13.65 -13.01 -20.42
C TYR A 4 -14.00 -11.80 -19.54
N ALA A 5 -13.37 -11.67 -18.37
CA ALA A 5 -13.56 -10.52 -17.47
C ALA A 5 -12.74 -9.30 -17.89
N ALA A 6 -11.49 -9.51 -18.32
CA ALA A 6 -10.58 -8.46 -18.74
C ALA A 6 -10.72 -8.09 -20.24
N GLY A 7 -11.45 -8.90 -21.02
CA GLY A 7 -11.59 -8.71 -22.47
C GLY A 7 -10.30 -9.00 -23.25
N LEU A 8 -9.38 -9.76 -22.66
CA LEU A 8 -8.11 -10.13 -23.29
C LEU A 8 -8.36 -11.25 -24.30
N SER A 9 -8.12 -10.97 -25.59
CA SER A 9 -8.26 -11.91 -26.73
C SER A 9 -9.68 -12.42 -27.03
N VAL A 10 -10.68 -12.15 -26.18
CA VAL A 10 -12.07 -12.60 -26.36
C VAL A 10 -13.04 -11.48 -25.98
N ARG A 11 -14.20 -11.43 -26.64
CA ARG A 11 -15.25 -10.44 -26.33
C ARG A 11 -15.59 -10.49 -24.83
N PRO A 12 -15.55 -9.34 -24.12
CA PRO A 12 -15.82 -9.29 -22.69
C PRO A 12 -17.25 -9.75 -22.44
N SER A 13 -17.42 -10.71 -21.53
CA SER A 13 -18.73 -11.22 -21.14
C SER A 13 -18.74 -11.56 -19.65
N PRO A 14 -19.35 -10.70 -18.82
CA PRO A 14 -19.34 -10.88 -17.36
C PRO A 14 -20.01 -12.20 -16.94
N ALA A 15 -21.08 -12.59 -17.63
CA ALA A 15 -21.79 -13.84 -17.36
C ALA A 15 -20.93 -15.10 -17.62
N LYS A 16 -20.22 -15.16 -18.76
CA LYS A 16 -19.34 -16.31 -19.05
C LYS A 16 -18.14 -16.33 -18.11
N ALA A 17 -17.58 -15.16 -17.80
CA ALA A 17 -16.50 -15.05 -16.82
C ALA A 17 -16.92 -15.66 -15.47
N LEU A 18 -18.12 -15.30 -14.99
CA LEU A 18 -18.68 -15.80 -13.74
C LEU A 18 -18.82 -17.33 -13.73
N ILE A 19 -19.38 -17.92 -14.79
CA ILE A 19 -19.53 -19.38 -14.90
C ILE A 19 -18.17 -20.08 -14.74
N HIS A 20 -17.15 -19.59 -15.43
CA HIS A 20 -15.80 -20.16 -15.32
C HIS A 20 -15.18 -19.98 -13.92
N TYR A 21 -15.46 -18.87 -13.24
CA TYR A 21 -15.00 -18.67 -11.86
C TYR A 21 -15.70 -19.62 -10.89
N ILE A 22 -17.00 -19.85 -11.05
CA ILE A 22 -17.75 -20.80 -10.22
C ILE A 22 -17.23 -22.22 -10.43
N MET A 23 -17.05 -22.64 -11.68
CA MET A 23 -16.48 -23.96 -12.01
C MET A 23 -15.08 -24.15 -11.41
N ALA A 24 -14.23 -23.13 -11.50
CA ALA A 24 -12.89 -23.17 -10.91
C ALA A 24 -12.91 -23.16 -9.37
N ALA A 25 -13.85 -22.44 -8.75
CA ALA A 25 -14.00 -22.40 -7.29
C ALA A 25 -14.52 -23.72 -6.71
N ILE A 26 -15.45 -24.38 -7.42
CA ILE A 26 -15.90 -25.75 -7.14
C ILE A 26 -14.73 -26.72 -7.31
N GLY A 27 -13.90 -26.52 -8.34
CA GLY A 27 -12.65 -27.24 -8.56
C GLY A 27 -11.53 -26.97 -7.54
N GLY A 28 -11.81 -26.24 -6.44
CA GLY A 28 -10.86 -26.02 -5.36
C GLY A 28 -9.85 -24.90 -5.59
N SER A 29 -9.95 -24.14 -6.69
CA SER A 29 -9.01 -23.06 -6.97
C SER A 29 -9.16 -21.91 -5.97
N ILE A 30 -8.10 -21.64 -5.21
CA ILE A 30 -8.00 -20.54 -4.24
C ILE A 30 -8.20 -19.20 -4.94
N TRP A 31 -7.54 -18.99 -6.08
CA TRP A 31 -7.65 -17.78 -6.91
C TRP A 31 -9.08 -17.51 -7.39
N ALA A 32 -9.82 -18.57 -7.75
CA ALA A 32 -11.20 -18.43 -8.18
C ALA A 32 -12.13 -18.06 -7.01
N ARG A 33 -11.92 -18.65 -5.83
CA ARG A 33 -12.67 -18.31 -4.61
C ARG A 33 -12.40 -16.86 -4.19
N MET A 34 -11.14 -16.41 -4.27
CA MET A 34 -10.76 -15.02 -4.02
C MET A 34 -11.44 -14.05 -5.00
N ALA A 35 -11.42 -14.37 -6.30
CA ALA A 35 -12.06 -13.57 -7.33
C ALA A 35 -13.60 -13.49 -7.16
N LEU A 36 -14.25 -14.56 -6.68
CA LEU A 36 -15.68 -14.55 -6.36
C LEU A 36 -15.98 -13.71 -5.12
N GLY A 37 -15.16 -13.80 -4.07
CA GLY A 37 -15.26 -12.96 -2.88
C GLY A 37 -15.25 -11.48 -3.24
N TYR A 38 -14.24 -11.05 -4.00
CA TYR A 38 -14.14 -9.66 -4.45
C TYR A 38 -15.35 -9.21 -5.28
N ARG A 39 -15.88 -10.08 -6.16
CA ARG A 39 -17.07 -9.77 -6.97
C ARG A 39 -18.34 -9.62 -6.13
N TYR A 40 -18.51 -10.42 -5.08
CA TYR A 40 -19.63 -10.29 -4.14
C TYR A 40 -19.51 -9.05 -3.26
N TRP A 41 -18.30 -8.66 -2.87
CA TRP A 41 -18.06 -7.42 -2.13
C TRP A 41 -18.30 -6.18 -3.01
N ALA A 42 -17.71 -6.13 -4.20
CA ALA A 42 -17.80 -5.00 -5.11
C ALA A 42 -19.13 -4.93 -5.91
N GLY A 43 -19.98 -5.96 -5.85
CA GLY A 43 -21.24 -6.01 -6.60
C GLY A 43 -21.06 -6.08 -8.12
N ILE A 44 -19.95 -6.67 -8.60
CA ILE A 44 -19.63 -6.73 -10.03
C ILE A 44 -20.27 -7.98 -10.64
N SER A 45 -21.24 -7.79 -11.53
CA SER A 45 -22.01 -8.86 -12.22
C SER A 45 -22.94 -9.69 -11.32
N LEU A 46 -22.93 -9.43 -10.01
CA LEU A 46 -23.69 -10.12 -8.96
C LEU A 46 -24.26 -9.06 -8.03
N THR A 47 -25.33 -9.39 -7.30
CA THR A 47 -25.80 -8.53 -6.20
C THR A 47 -24.74 -8.51 -5.10
N ALA A 48 -24.46 -7.32 -4.58
CA ALA A 48 -23.50 -7.15 -3.50
C ALA A 48 -23.98 -7.92 -2.27
N ASN A 49 -23.13 -8.82 -1.77
CA ASN A 49 -23.43 -9.64 -0.59
C ASN A 49 -22.15 -9.83 0.22
N CYS A 50 -22.02 -9.02 1.27
CA CYS A 50 -20.87 -9.04 2.17
C CYS A 50 -20.72 -10.38 2.91
N GLU A 51 -21.82 -11.01 3.29
CA GLU A 51 -21.82 -12.28 4.01
C GLU A 51 -21.21 -13.40 3.13
N ARG A 52 -21.71 -13.54 1.89
CA ARG A 52 -21.14 -14.50 0.94
C ARG A 52 -19.69 -14.20 0.59
N SER A 53 -19.33 -12.92 0.45
CA SER A 53 -17.94 -12.53 0.22
C SER A 53 -17.03 -13.01 1.34
N LEU A 54 -17.48 -12.85 2.58
CA LEU A 54 -16.72 -13.18 3.77
C LEU A 54 -16.52 -14.69 3.90
N ASP A 55 -17.50 -15.50 3.51
CA ASP A 55 -17.36 -16.95 3.46
C ASP A 55 -16.27 -17.40 2.48
N TYR A 56 -16.24 -16.84 1.26
CA TYR A 56 -15.18 -17.14 0.30
C TYR A 56 -13.80 -16.73 0.82
N TYR A 57 -13.68 -15.58 1.46
CA TYR A 57 -12.40 -15.12 2.02
C TYR A 57 -11.95 -15.95 3.22
N ARG A 58 -12.87 -16.41 4.08
CA ARG A 58 -12.54 -17.36 5.15
C ARG A 58 -11.97 -18.66 4.61
N LEU A 59 -12.57 -19.21 3.55
CA LEU A 59 -12.07 -20.44 2.91
C LEU A 59 -10.66 -20.26 2.34
N VAL A 60 -10.39 -19.11 1.71
CA VAL A 60 -9.07 -18.76 1.16
C VAL A 60 -8.05 -18.60 2.30
N ALA A 61 -8.41 -17.86 3.35
CA ALA A 61 -7.53 -17.62 4.50
C ALA A 61 -7.15 -18.94 5.20
N ASN A 62 -8.11 -19.86 5.39
CA ASN A 62 -7.85 -21.17 5.98
C ASN A 62 -6.92 -22.02 5.11
N ALA A 63 -7.09 -22.00 3.78
CA ALA A 63 -6.23 -22.72 2.86
C ALA A 63 -4.78 -22.20 2.92
N VAL A 64 -4.60 -20.88 2.87
CA VAL A 64 -3.28 -20.24 2.95
C VAL A 64 -2.64 -20.45 4.32
N ALA A 65 -3.42 -20.38 5.41
CA ALA A 65 -2.93 -20.65 6.75
C ALA A 65 -2.37 -22.08 6.87
N ASN A 66 -3.06 -23.07 6.29
CA ASN A 66 -2.58 -24.45 6.27
C ASN A 66 -1.31 -24.63 5.43
N GLU A 67 -1.18 -23.92 4.30
CA GLU A 67 0.05 -23.91 3.48
C GLU A 67 1.24 -23.32 4.25
N VAL A 68 1.03 -22.20 4.96
CA VAL A 68 2.06 -21.52 5.75
C VAL A 68 2.45 -22.35 6.99
N GLN A 69 1.52 -23.07 7.61
CA GLN A 69 1.80 -23.96 8.76
C GLN A 69 2.77 -25.10 8.37
N MET A 70 2.70 -25.61 7.15
CA MET A 70 3.55 -26.69 6.65
C MET A 70 4.92 -26.19 6.17
N SER A 71 4.98 -24.96 5.67
CA SER A 71 6.23 -24.29 5.29
C SER A 71 6.78 -23.52 6.49
N GLY A 72 7.46 -24.22 7.41
CA GLY A 72 8.11 -23.69 8.61
C GLY A 72 9.25 -22.69 8.37
N GLY A 73 9.01 -21.66 7.55
CA GLY A 73 9.83 -20.46 7.49
C GLY A 73 9.64 -19.63 8.74
N THR A 74 10.65 -18.81 9.03
CA THR A 74 10.73 -17.92 10.19
C THR A 74 9.39 -17.25 10.48
N VAL A 75 8.86 -17.43 11.69
CA VAL A 75 7.63 -16.79 12.17
C VAL A 75 7.87 -15.27 12.17
N ILE A 76 7.55 -14.62 11.05
CA ILE A 76 7.42 -13.17 11.02
C ILE A 76 6.11 -12.91 11.76
N GLN A 77 6.21 -12.53 13.03
CA GLN A 77 5.10 -11.98 13.78
C GLN A 77 4.71 -10.67 13.10
N ARG A 78 3.83 -10.77 12.09
CA ARG A 78 3.21 -9.61 11.48
C ARG A 78 2.24 -9.07 12.51
N VAL A 79 2.70 -8.14 13.33
CA VAL A 79 1.83 -7.18 13.99
C VAL A 79 0.95 -6.63 12.87
N ARG A 80 -0.36 -6.86 12.97
CA ARG A 80 -1.32 -6.27 12.03
C ARG A 80 -1.28 -4.77 12.26
N LEU A 81 -0.44 -4.08 11.51
CA LEU A 81 -0.70 -2.68 11.21
C LEU A 81 -2.06 -2.69 10.52
N LEU A 82 -3.03 -2.02 11.11
CA LEU A 82 -4.34 -1.85 10.49
C LEU A 82 -4.10 -1.25 9.11
N ASP A 83 -4.71 -1.84 8.09
CA ASP A 83 -4.64 -1.37 6.70
C ASP A 83 -5.15 0.07 6.63
N GLU A 84 -4.26 1.06 6.69
CA GLU A 84 -4.54 2.47 6.38
C GLU A 84 -4.15 2.80 4.93
N VAL A 85 -4.47 1.91 3.98
CA VAL A 85 -4.13 2.12 2.55
C VAL A 85 -5.31 2.63 1.71
N ASP A 86 -6.49 2.87 2.28
CA ASP A 86 -7.68 3.24 1.48
C ASP A 86 -8.35 4.58 1.82
N ASN A 87 -7.66 5.53 2.50
CA ASN A 87 -8.28 6.84 2.71
C ASN A 87 -7.29 8.02 2.61
N PRO A 88 -7.17 8.68 1.44
CA PRO A 88 -6.35 9.88 1.28
C PRO A 88 -6.93 11.13 1.98
N GLY A 89 -7.92 10.97 2.87
CA GLY A 89 -8.68 12.05 3.51
C GLY A 89 -8.60 12.14 5.03
N TYR A 90 -7.84 11.29 5.73
CA TYR A 90 -7.74 11.39 7.18
C TYR A 90 -6.57 12.29 7.61
N ASN A 91 -6.92 13.52 7.99
CA ASN A 91 -6.11 14.37 8.86
C ASN A 91 -5.94 13.66 10.22
N SER A 92 -4.96 12.77 10.33
CA SER A 92 -4.52 12.16 11.58
C SER A 92 -3.26 12.87 12.07
N GLY A 93 -3.39 14.05 12.67
CA GLY A 93 -2.28 14.77 13.32
C GLY A 93 -1.73 14.09 14.59
N ILE A 94 -1.88 12.77 14.72
CA ILE A 94 -1.50 11.95 15.87
C ILE A 94 -1.04 10.55 15.39
N LEU A 95 -0.18 10.49 14.37
CA LEU A 95 0.50 9.24 13.96
C LEU A 95 1.99 9.44 13.62
N ASP A 96 2.61 10.51 14.11
CA ASP A 96 3.79 11.02 13.41
C ASP A 96 5.15 10.69 14.05
N ASN A 97 5.27 10.45 15.37
CA ASN A 97 6.61 10.26 15.98
C ASN A 97 7.33 8.99 15.52
N ASP A 98 6.68 7.82 15.60
CA ASP A 98 7.28 6.55 15.17
C ASP A 98 7.60 6.56 13.67
N LEU A 99 6.76 7.23 12.88
CA LEU A 99 6.96 7.39 11.44
C LEU A 99 8.16 8.29 11.16
N ILE A 100 8.28 9.43 11.85
CA ILE A 100 9.43 10.34 11.75
C ILE A 100 10.72 9.61 12.13
N GLU A 101 10.71 8.85 13.24
CA GLU A 101 11.87 8.07 13.68
C GLU A 101 12.28 7.02 12.63
N TYR A 102 11.31 6.35 12.01
CA TYR A 102 11.57 5.43 10.91
C TYR A 102 12.19 6.12 9.68
N TYR A 103 11.66 7.28 9.29
CA TYR A 103 12.26 8.08 8.21
C TYR A 103 13.66 8.59 8.57
N GLN A 104 13.91 8.94 9.83
CA GLN A 104 15.25 9.31 10.30
C GLN A 104 16.23 8.15 10.15
N LEU A 105 15.84 6.94 10.55
CA LEU A 105 16.65 5.74 10.38
C LEU A 105 16.96 5.46 8.90
N LEU A 106 15.99 5.65 8.00
CA LEU A 106 16.19 5.48 6.57
C LEU A 106 17.13 6.55 5.99
N ALA A 107 16.96 7.80 6.41
CA ALA A 107 17.81 8.91 6.00
C ALA A 107 19.26 8.71 6.46
N GLU A 108 19.48 8.20 7.68
CA GLU A 108 20.79 7.82 8.21
C GLU A 108 21.43 6.67 7.42
N LYS A 109 20.61 5.74 6.90
CA LYS A 109 21.08 4.67 6.01
C LYS A 109 21.36 5.14 4.58
N GLY A 110 21.15 6.42 4.28
CA GLY A 110 21.41 7.01 2.97
C GLY A 110 20.25 6.90 1.98
N ASP A 111 19.03 6.63 2.46
CA ASP A 111 17.85 6.71 1.59
C ASP A 111 17.55 8.17 1.24
N VAL A 112 17.82 8.50 -0.02
CA VAL A 112 17.67 9.83 -0.59
C VAL A 112 16.21 10.31 -0.56
N GLN A 113 15.24 9.40 -0.71
CA GLN A 113 13.81 9.77 -0.65
C GLN A 113 13.40 10.13 0.78
N ALA A 114 13.91 9.39 1.77
CA ALA A 114 13.69 9.70 3.17
C ALA A 114 14.29 11.05 3.56
N GLN A 115 15.50 11.37 3.07
CA GLN A 115 16.14 12.67 3.27
C GLN A 115 15.29 13.82 2.70
N VAL A 116 14.80 13.71 1.46
CA VAL A 116 13.92 14.73 0.86
C VAL A 116 12.60 14.87 1.64
N GLY A 117 12.01 13.74 2.06
CA GLY A 117 10.77 13.73 2.84
C GLY A 117 10.91 14.44 4.19
N LEU A 118 11.98 14.15 4.94
CA LEU A 118 12.29 14.83 6.21
C LEU A 118 12.62 16.30 6.00
N GLY A 119 13.37 16.63 4.94
CA GLY A 119 13.67 18.01 4.57
C GLY A 119 12.39 18.82 4.34
N GLN A 120 11.44 18.26 3.58
CA GLN A 120 10.16 18.91 3.33
C GLN A 120 9.32 19.04 4.60
N LEU A 121 9.30 18.00 5.44
CA LEU A 121 8.56 18.01 6.70
C LEU A 121 9.05 19.12 7.63
N HIS A 122 10.36 19.27 7.79
CA HIS A 122 10.96 20.36 8.55
C HIS A 122 10.81 21.74 7.88
N TYR A 123 10.75 21.80 6.55
CA TYR A 123 10.63 23.07 5.82
C TYR A 123 9.22 23.68 5.89
N GLN A 124 8.18 22.85 5.68
CA GLN A 124 6.79 23.31 5.64
C GLN A 124 6.19 23.40 7.05
N GLY A 125 6.70 22.59 7.98
CA GLY A 125 6.05 22.38 9.27
C GLY A 125 4.74 21.60 9.10
N GLY A 126 4.40 20.80 10.10
CA GLY A 126 3.18 20.00 10.09
C GLY A 126 3.37 18.62 10.69
N ARG A 127 2.28 17.89 10.91
CA ARG A 127 2.32 16.50 11.44
C ARG A 127 3.13 16.38 12.74
N GLY A 128 2.92 17.31 13.67
CA GLY A 128 3.64 17.35 14.95
C GLY A 128 5.11 17.79 14.90
N VAL A 129 5.66 18.10 13.72
CA VAL A 129 7.03 18.59 13.56
C VAL A 129 7.07 20.11 13.49
N ALA A 130 7.85 20.70 14.39
CA ALA A 130 8.17 22.12 14.34
C ALA A 130 8.96 22.45 13.08
N GLN A 131 8.61 23.58 12.45
CA GLN A 131 9.34 24.12 11.32
C GLN A 131 10.78 24.42 11.75
N ASP A 132 11.75 23.83 11.04
CA ASP A 132 13.17 23.99 11.31
C ASP A 132 13.91 24.05 9.97
N HIS A 133 14.12 25.28 9.50
CA HIS A 133 14.77 25.52 8.22
C HIS A 133 16.22 25.03 8.19
N GLN A 134 16.92 24.99 9.35
CA GLN A 134 18.31 24.52 9.41
C GLN A 134 18.37 23.01 9.21
N LYS A 135 17.49 22.26 9.88
CA LYS A 135 17.36 20.80 9.66
C LYS A 135 16.91 20.49 8.25
N ALA A 136 15.97 21.25 7.70
CA ALA A 136 15.53 21.09 6.31
C ALA A 136 16.71 21.25 5.33
N LEU A 137 17.51 22.30 5.51
CA LEU A 137 18.71 22.55 4.70
C LEU A 137 19.70 21.39 4.78
N HIS A 138 19.94 20.85 5.98
CA HIS A 138 20.85 19.72 6.17
C HIS A 138 20.43 18.49 5.36
N TYR A 139 19.16 18.09 5.45
CA TYR A 139 18.66 16.93 4.72
C TYR A 139 18.61 17.16 3.20
N PHE A 140 18.27 18.37 2.76
CA PHE A 140 18.29 18.68 1.33
C PHE A 140 19.71 18.73 0.76
N LEU A 141 20.71 19.19 1.52
CA LEU A 141 22.11 19.13 1.11
C LEU A 141 22.57 17.68 0.95
N GLN A 142 22.27 16.80 1.92
CA GLN A 142 22.59 15.37 1.81
C GLN A 142 21.95 14.72 0.57
N ALA A 143 20.66 15.00 0.33
CA ALA A 143 19.97 14.47 -0.82
C ALA A 143 20.47 15.06 -2.16
N ALA A 144 20.90 16.33 -2.17
CA ALA A 144 21.49 16.97 -3.33
C ALA A 144 22.89 16.41 -3.64
N ASP A 145 23.70 16.12 -2.62
CA ASP A 145 24.99 15.44 -2.76
C ASP A 145 24.82 14.03 -3.35
N ALA A 146 23.72 13.35 -3.01
CA ALA A 146 23.33 12.09 -3.62
C ALA A 146 22.73 12.24 -5.05
N GLY A 147 22.67 13.45 -5.59
CA GLY A 147 22.21 13.73 -6.95
C GLY A 147 20.69 13.86 -7.11
N ASN A 148 19.93 14.09 -6.03
CA ASN A 148 18.49 14.22 -6.11
C ASN A 148 18.06 15.58 -6.67
N PRO A 149 17.32 15.63 -7.80
CA PRO A 149 16.90 16.88 -8.42
C PRO A 149 15.83 17.63 -7.61
N LEU A 150 14.98 16.91 -6.85
CA LEU A 150 13.98 17.55 -5.99
C LEU A 150 14.67 18.28 -4.83
N ALA A 151 15.69 17.67 -4.24
CA ALA A 151 16.48 18.30 -3.20
C ALA A 151 17.14 19.59 -3.69
N MET A 152 17.75 19.58 -4.89
CA MET A 152 18.32 20.77 -5.51
C MET A 152 17.27 21.86 -5.76
N ALA A 153 16.05 21.49 -6.18
CA ALA A 153 14.96 22.44 -6.36
C ALA A 153 14.51 23.08 -5.03
N PHE A 154 14.42 22.28 -3.96
CA PHE A 154 14.09 22.79 -2.62
C PHE A 154 15.21 23.67 -2.06
N LEU A 155 16.49 23.34 -2.27
CA LEU A 155 17.61 24.22 -1.93
C LEU A 155 17.52 25.55 -2.68
N GLY A 156 17.27 25.51 -3.99
CA GLY A 156 17.06 26.71 -4.79
C GLY A 156 15.93 27.58 -4.22
N ARG A 157 14.83 26.95 -3.79
CA ARG A 157 13.73 27.65 -3.12
C ARG A 157 14.14 28.28 -1.79
N ILE A 158 14.87 27.55 -0.94
CA ILE A 158 15.37 28.06 0.35
C ILE A 158 16.27 29.28 0.14
N TYR A 159 17.17 29.23 -0.84
CA TYR A 159 18.05 30.35 -1.18
C TYR A 159 17.35 31.54 -1.83
N LEU A 160 16.16 31.33 -2.41
CA LEU A 160 15.33 32.41 -2.97
C LEU A 160 14.39 33.04 -1.95
N GLU A 161 13.93 32.26 -0.96
CA GLU A 161 13.00 32.71 0.09
C GLU A 161 13.72 33.24 1.35
N GLY A 162 15.01 32.96 1.53
CA GLY A 162 15.87 33.47 2.62
C GLY A 162 16.62 34.75 2.26
#